data_AF-A0A7J8MB97-F1
#
_entry.id   AF-A0A7J8MB97-F1
#
_cell.length_a   1.000
_cell.length_b   1.000
_cell.length_c   1.000
_cell.angle_alpha   90.00
_cell.angle_beta   90.00
_cell.angle_gamma   90.00
#
_symmetry.space_group_name_H-M   'P 1'
#
loop_
_entity.id
_entity.type
_entity.pdbx_description
1 polymer ?
#
loop_
_entity_poly.entity_id
_entity_poly.type
_entity_poly.pdbx_seq_one_letter_code
_entity_poly.pdbx_strand_id
1 'polypeptide(L)'
;MEVASLFFEDCEKLINNMAIALEQKQGVDFKQIEECIHQLKGSSSSIGAMRVKNACIAFRSFSGAQNREGCLRCLQQLSHEYSLLKNKLQTLFRVSVASRCLHVCLVLFSRGNEHAEPFPDVLVFQLEKQIVAAGGSIPRVH
;
A
#
# COMPACT_ATOMS: atom_id res chain seq x y z
N MET A 1 -6.14 1.09 -11.39
CA MET A 1 -5.44 0.87 -10.10
C MET A 1 -5.45 -0.62 -9.69
N GLU A 2 -6.09 -1.51 -10.45
CA GLU A 2 -6.19 -2.95 -10.16
C GLU A 2 -4.86 -3.66 -9.94
N VAL A 3 -3.83 -3.38 -10.73
CA VAL A 3 -2.53 -4.07 -10.62
C VAL A 3 -1.87 -3.88 -9.25
N ALA A 4 -1.98 -2.69 -8.66
CA ALA A 4 -1.43 -2.42 -7.33
C ALA A 4 -2.26 -3.09 -6.24
N SER A 5 -3.59 -3.08 -6.36
CA SER A 5 -4.49 -3.74 -5.40
C SER A 5 -4.27 -5.25 -5.38
N LEU A 6 -4.21 -5.90 -6.55
CA LEU A 6 -3.92 -7.34 -6.68
C LEU A 6 -2.56 -7.70 -6.06
N PHE A 7 -1.53 -6.90 -6.35
CA PHE A 7 -0.22 -7.10 -5.74
C PHE A 7 -0.29 -7.04 -4.20
N PHE A 8 -1.04 -6.10 -3.63
CA PHE A 8 -1.16 -5.97 -2.18
C PHE A 8 -1.92 -7.13 -1.54
N GLU A 9 -2.98 -7.62 -2.19
CA GLU A 9 -3.73 -8.80 -1.75
C GLU A 9 -2.86 -10.06 -1.79
N ASP A 10 -2.10 -10.26 -2.86
CA ASP A 10 -1.18 -11.38 -2.99
C ASP A 10 -0.07 -11.33 -1.92
N CYS A 11 0.49 -10.15 -1.67
CA CYS A 11 1.48 -9.97 -0.60
C CYS A 11 0.92 -10.31 0.77
N GLU A 12 -0.29 -9.85 1.11
CA GLU A 12 -0.93 -10.15 2.40
C GLU A 12 -1.16 -11.65 2.58
N LYS A 13 -1.68 -12.32 1.54
CA LYS A 13 -1.87 -13.78 1.55
C LYS A 13 -0.56 -14.51 1.79
N LEU A 14 0.49 -14.17 1.04
CA LEU A 14 1.79 -14.82 1.15
C LEU A 14 2.46 -14.56 2.51
N ILE A 15 2.43 -13.33 3.01
CA ILE A 15 2.97 -12.96 4.32
C ILE A 15 2.25 -13.70 5.45
N ASN A 16 0.91 -13.77 5.39
CA ASN A 16 0.12 -14.51 6.38
C ASN A 16 0.41 -16.01 6.33
N ASN A 17 0.53 -16.61 5.15
CA ASN A 17 0.89 -18.02 5.01
C ASN A 17 2.27 -18.32 5.63
N MET A 18 3.26 -17.45 5.41
CA MET A 18 4.57 -17.57 6.05
C MET A 18 4.50 -17.43 7.57
N ALA A 19 3.67 -16.50 8.08
CA ALA A 19 3.46 -16.31 9.51
C ALA A 19 2.87 -17.59 10.15
N ILE A 20 1.82 -18.14 9.55
CA ILE A 20 1.18 -19.38 10.01
C ILE A 20 2.18 -20.53 10.01
N ALA A 21 2.93 -20.72 8.92
CA ALA A 21 3.95 -21.76 8.82
C ALA A 21 5.05 -21.62 9.89
N LEU A 22 5.42 -20.38 10.24
CA LEU A 22 6.40 -20.10 11.30
C LEU A 22 5.84 -20.21 12.71
N GLU A 23 4.53 -20.10 12.92
CA GLU A 23 3.89 -20.22 14.24
C GLU A 23 3.53 -21.65 14.62
N GLN A 24 3.47 -22.57 13.64
CA GLN A 24 3.15 -23.98 13.88
C GLN A 24 4.06 -24.60 14.95
N LYS A 25 3.42 -25.26 15.93
CA LYS A 25 4.07 -25.94 17.06
C LYS A 25 4.62 -27.32 16.69
N GLN A 26 4.09 -27.95 15.65
CA GLN A 26 4.44 -29.31 15.22
C GLN A 26 5.75 -29.37 14.39
N GLY A 27 6.31 -28.21 14.05
CA GLY A 27 7.44 -28.06 13.12
C GLY A 27 7.17 -26.94 12.12
N VAL A 28 8.22 -26.31 11.60
CA VAL A 28 8.10 -25.26 10.57
C VAL A 28 8.15 -25.91 9.19
N ASP A 29 7.15 -25.67 8.35
CA ASP A 29 7.20 -26.05 6.93
C ASP A 29 8.03 -25.04 6.13
N PHE A 30 9.35 -25.26 6.11
CA PHE A 30 10.27 -24.41 5.35
C PHE A 30 10.05 -24.48 3.84
N LYS A 31 9.48 -25.57 3.32
CA LYS A 31 9.21 -25.70 1.89
C LYS A 31 8.09 -24.76 1.47
N GLN A 32 7.01 -24.71 2.25
CA GLN A 32 5.92 -23.76 2.03
C GLN A 32 6.41 -22.31 2.10
N ILE A 33 7.30 -22.01 3.05
CA ILE A 33 7.90 -20.67 3.20
C ILE A 33 8.74 -20.32 1.97
N GLU A 34 9.57 -21.23 1.47
CA GLU A 34 10.39 -21.00 0.27
C GLU A 34 9.54 -20.73 -0.98
N GLU A 35 8.45 -21.48 -1.16
CA GLU A 35 7.50 -21.26 -2.24
C GLU A 35 6.86 -19.86 -2.14
N CYS A 36 6.45 -19.45 -0.93
CA CYS A 36 5.89 -18.12 -0.70
C CYS A 36 6.91 -17.00 -1.01
N ILE A 37 8.15 -17.15 -0.55
CA ILE A 37 9.25 -16.19 -0.81
C ILE A 37 9.52 -16.09 -2.32
N HIS A 38 9.52 -17.23 -3.03
CA HIS A 38 9.77 -17.25 -4.46
C HIS A 38 8.70 -16.48 -5.24
N GLN A 39 7.42 -16.72 -4.93
CA GLN A 39 6.30 -15.99 -5.53
C GLN A 39 6.38 -14.49 -5.21
N LEU A 40 6.59 -14.14 -3.93
CA LEU A 40 6.62 -12.76 -3.49
C LEU A 40 7.80 -11.98 -4.11
N LYS A 41 8.96 -12.62 -4.29
CA LYS A 41 10.09 -12.04 -5.02
C LYS A 41 9.71 -11.74 -6.47
N GLY A 42 9.04 -12.67 -7.15
CA GLY A 42 8.61 -12.52 -8.54
C GLY A 42 7.64 -11.35 -8.71
N SER A 43 6.57 -11.33 -7.90
CA SER A 43 5.57 -10.26 -7.93
C SER A 43 6.18 -8.90 -7.58
N SER A 44 7.05 -8.84 -6.56
CA SER A 44 7.74 -7.61 -6.15
C SER A 44 8.67 -7.08 -7.24
N SER A 45 9.33 -7.96 -7.99
CA SER A 45 10.17 -7.55 -9.12
C SER A 45 9.36 -6.98 -10.28
N SER A 46 8.16 -7.51 -10.52
CA SER A 46 7.26 -7.07 -11.60
C SER A 46 6.75 -5.63 -11.39
N ILE A 47 6.40 -5.27 -10.16
CA ILE A 47 5.89 -3.92 -9.81
C ILE A 47 6.98 -2.92 -9.40
N GLY A 48 8.26 -3.33 -9.41
CA GLY A 48 9.38 -2.48 -9.02
C GLY A 48 9.53 -2.26 -7.50
N ALA A 49 8.94 -3.13 -6.67
CA ALA A 49 9.04 -3.11 -5.21
C ALA A 49 10.41 -3.62 -4.72
N MET A 50 11.47 -2.85 -4.98
CA MET A 50 12.86 -3.30 -4.78
C MET A 50 13.20 -3.65 -3.31
N ARG A 51 12.67 -2.90 -2.34
CA ARG A 51 12.92 -3.19 -0.90
C ARG A 51 12.28 -4.49 -0.45
N VAL A 52 11.04 -4.75 -0.88
CA VAL A 52 10.33 -6.03 -0.62
C VAL A 52 11.08 -7.18 -1.28
N LYS A 53 11.48 -7.02 -2.56
CA LYS A 53 12.32 -7.99 -3.28
C LYS A 53 13.61 -8.32 -2.52
N ASN A 54 14.32 -7.31 -2.03
CA ASN A 54 15.59 -7.51 -1.31
C ASN A 54 15.36 -8.22 0.04
N ALA A 55 14.28 -7.90 0.75
CA ALA A 55 13.89 -8.63 1.95
C ALA A 55 13.60 -10.11 1.65
N CYS A 56 12.92 -10.43 0.54
CA CYS A 56 12.71 -11.82 0.11
C CYS A 56 14.02 -12.55 -0.19
N ILE A 57 15.01 -11.88 -0.80
CA ILE A 57 16.33 -12.47 -1.09
C ILE A 57 17.04 -12.82 0.23
N ALA A 58 17.04 -11.92 1.21
CA ALA A 58 17.62 -12.17 2.51
C ALA A 58 16.89 -13.30 3.25
N PHE A 59 15.56 -13.31 3.22
CA PHE A 59 14.74 -14.35 3.84
C PHE A 59 15.11 -15.73 3.31
N ARG A 60 15.27 -15.89 1.99
CA ARG A 60 15.63 -17.18 1.36
C ARG A 60 16.89 -17.82 1.96
N SER A 61 17.88 -17.01 2.37
CA SER A 61 19.09 -17.54 3.00
C SER A 61 18.81 -18.18 4.37
N PHE A 62 17.88 -17.63 5.14
CA PHE A 62 17.51 -18.16 6.45
C PHE A 62 16.55 -19.35 6.37
N SER A 63 15.66 -19.37 5.36
CA SER A 63 14.77 -20.51 5.11
C SER A 63 15.56 -21.76 4.70
N GLY A 64 16.55 -21.60 3.81
CA GLY A 64 17.42 -22.70 3.38
C GLY A 64 18.33 -23.24 4.51
N ALA A 65 18.71 -22.37 5.46
CA ALA A 65 19.43 -22.76 6.67
C ALA A 65 18.52 -23.32 7.78
N GLN A 66 17.21 -23.44 7.52
CA GLN A 66 16.17 -23.85 8.49
C GLN A 66 16.23 -23.06 9.81
N ASN A 67 16.66 -21.80 9.76
CA ASN A 67 16.79 -20.95 10.93
C ASN A 67 15.46 -20.25 11.22
N ARG A 68 14.65 -20.83 12.12
CA ARG A 68 13.33 -20.31 12.50
C ARG A 68 13.40 -18.87 13.02
N GLU A 69 14.37 -18.55 13.87
CA GLU A 69 14.51 -17.21 14.45
C GLU A 69 14.91 -16.17 13.38
N GLY A 70 15.82 -16.55 12.48
CA GLY A 70 16.18 -15.74 11.32
C GLY A 70 14.98 -15.49 10.40
N CYS A 71 14.18 -16.52 10.13
CA CYS A 71 12.97 -16.42 9.33
C CYS A 71 11.93 -15.49 9.97
N LEU A 72 11.74 -15.56 11.29
CA LEU A 72 10.84 -14.66 12.02
C LEU A 72 11.28 -13.19 11.91
N ARG A 73 12.58 -12.90 12.09
CA ARG A 73 13.10 -11.54 11.90
C ARG A 73 12.94 -11.05 10.47
N CYS A 74 13.20 -11.91 9.49
CA CYS A 74 13.00 -11.56 8.09
C CYS A 74 11.52 -11.35 7.75
N LEU A 75 10.60 -12.13 8.33
CA LEU A 75 9.17 -11.92 8.17
C LEU A 75 8.73 -10.57 8.72
N GLN A 76 9.20 -10.18 9.91
CA GLN A 76 8.93 -8.86 10.49
C GLN A 76 9.44 -7.73 9.58
N GLN A 77 10.66 -7.86 9.09
CA GLN A 77 11.25 -6.88 8.16
C GLN A 77 10.45 -6.80 6.86
N LEU A 78 10.08 -7.95 6.28
CA LEU A 78 9.30 -8.03 5.06
C LEU A 78 7.93 -7.35 5.21
N SER A 79 7.23 -7.62 6.31
CA SER A 79 5.95 -6.98 6.65
C SER A 79 6.07 -5.47 6.81
N HIS A 80 7.16 -4.99 7.40
CA HIS A 80 7.45 -3.56 7.54
C HIS A 80 7.66 -2.90 6.16
N GLU A 81 8.50 -3.50 5.31
CA GLU A 81 8.79 -3.00 3.97
C GLU A 81 7.54 -2.97 3.07
N TYR A 82 6.75 -4.03 3.14
CA TYR A 82 5.45 -4.12 2.49
C TYR A 82 4.51 -2.99 2.93
N SER A 83 4.35 -2.80 4.25
CA SER A 83 3.44 -1.78 4.80
C SER A 83 3.86 -0.37 4.40
N LEU A 84 5.18 -0.09 4.39
CA LEU A 84 5.70 1.18 3.95
C LEU A 84 5.44 1.44 2.47
N LEU A 85 5.62 0.41 1.62
CA LEU A 85 5.29 0.50 0.20
C LEU A 85 3.81 0.77 -0.02
N LYS A 86 2.94 0.03 0.67
CA LYS A 86 1.48 0.20 0.62
C LYS A 86 1.07 1.63 0.99
N ASN A 87 1.58 2.14 2.12
CA ASN A 87 1.29 3.50 2.59
C ASN A 87 1.78 4.57 1.59
N LYS A 88 2.98 4.41 1.02
CA LYS A 88 3.52 5.34 0.02
C LYS A 88 2.67 5.36 -1.23
N LEU A 89 2.33 4.19 -1.78
CA LEU A 89 1.51 4.09 -2.98
C LEU A 89 0.09 4.62 -2.74
N GLN A 90 -0.55 4.26 -1.63
CA GLN A 90 -1.87 4.81 -1.26
C GLN A 90 -1.84 6.34 -1.12
N THR A 91 -0.78 6.89 -0.54
CA THR A 91 -0.60 8.35 -0.43
C THR A 91 -0.40 8.98 -1.81
N LEU A 92 0.45 8.40 -2.67
CA LEU A 92 0.65 8.87 -4.04
C LEU A 92 -0.65 8.86 -4.85
N PHE A 93 -1.45 7.79 -4.76
CA PHE A 93 -2.73 7.71 -5.44
C PHE A 93 -3.72 8.74 -4.89
N ARG A 94 -3.78 8.93 -3.56
CA ARG A 94 -4.65 9.95 -2.93
C ARG A 94 -4.29 11.36 -3.38
N VAL A 95 -3.00 11.72 -3.37
CA VAL A 95 -2.52 13.03 -3.84
C VAL A 95 -2.77 13.18 -5.34
N SER A 96 -2.54 12.15 -6.15
CA SER A 96 -2.77 12.21 -7.60
C SER A 96 -4.24 12.44 -7.96
N VAL A 97 -5.15 11.79 -7.22
CA VAL A 97 -6.60 12.01 -7.38
C VAL A 97 -6.96 13.42 -6.91
N ALA A 98 -6.45 13.86 -5.74
CA ALA A 98 -6.69 15.20 -5.23
C ALA A 98 -6.18 16.30 -6.19
N SER A 99 -4.99 16.15 -6.77
CA SER A 99 -4.45 17.09 -7.76
C SER A 99 -5.26 17.12 -9.06
N ARG A 100 -5.77 15.97 -9.52
CA ARG A 100 -6.69 15.92 -10.68
C ARG A 100 -8.04 16.57 -10.34
N CYS A 101 -8.59 16.33 -9.15
CA CYS A 101 -9.78 17.01 -8.68
C CYS A 101 -9.56 18.52 -8.57
N LEU A 102 -8.44 18.98 -8.02
CA LEU A 102 -8.09 20.40 -7.98
C LEU A 102 -7.96 20.99 -9.39
N HIS A 103 -7.32 20.29 -10.32
CA HIS A 103 -7.20 20.75 -11.70
C HIS A 103 -8.56 20.85 -12.38
N VAL A 104 -9.44 19.85 -12.20
CA VAL A 104 -10.82 19.89 -12.71
C VAL A 104 -11.60 21.03 -12.06
N CYS A 105 -11.53 21.22 -10.74
CA CYS A 105 -12.16 22.34 -10.04
C CYS A 105 -11.63 23.70 -10.52
N LEU A 106 -10.32 23.87 -10.71
CA LEU A 106 -9.74 25.12 -11.23
C LEU A 106 -10.19 25.39 -12.66
N VAL A 107 -10.22 24.36 -13.52
CA VAL A 107 -10.67 24.49 -14.91
C VAL A 107 -12.16 24.80 -14.98
N LEU A 108 -12.99 24.20 -14.14
CA LEU A 108 -14.42 24.51 -14.04
C LEU A 108 -14.66 25.93 -13.49
N PHE A 109 -13.94 26.34 -12.45
CA PHE A 109 -14.01 27.69 -11.89
C PHE A 109 -13.55 28.76 -12.90
N SER A 110 -12.49 28.47 -13.66
CA SER A 110 -11.96 29.39 -14.69
C SER A 110 -12.83 29.45 -15.95
N ARG A 111 -13.71 28.47 -16.17
CA ARG A 111 -14.61 28.41 -17.33
C ARG A 111 -16.03 28.91 -17.06
N GLY A 112 -16.34 29.38 -15.86
CA GLY A 112 -17.60 30.06 -15.55
C GLY A 112 -18.83 29.28 -16.04
N ASN A 113 -19.02 28.05 -15.57
CA ASN A 113 -20.20 27.26 -15.91
C ASN A 113 -21.07 27.10 -14.66
N GLU A 114 -22.22 27.77 -14.64
CA GLU A 114 -23.19 27.84 -13.53
C GLU A 114 -23.95 26.52 -13.27
N HIS A 115 -23.58 25.42 -13.90
CA HIS A 115 -24.16 24.10 -13.62
C HIS A 115 -23.19 23.22 -12.84
N ALA A 116 -23.14 23.46 -11.53
CA ALA A 116 -22.49 22.60 -10.56
C ALA A 116 -23.39 21.38 -10.30
N GLU A 117 -23.05 20.24 -10.89
CA GLU A 117 -23.55 18.94 -10.42
C GLU A 117 -23.06 18.70 -8.98
N PRO A 118 -23.89 18.15 -8.07
CA PRO A 118 -23.48 17.98 -6.69
C PRO A 118 -22.42 16.88 -6.63
N PHE A 119 -21.16 17.28 -6.42
CA PHE A 119 -20.14 16.37 -5.95
C PHE A 119 -20.61 15.77 -4.62
N PRO A 120 -20.39 14.47 -4.37
CA PRO A 120 -20.84 13.84 -3.14
C PRO A 120 -20.25 14.59 -1.94
N ASP A 121 -21.12 15.03 -1.03
CA ASP A 121 -20.84 15.87 0.14
C ASP A 121 -19.58 15.48 0.92
N VAL A 122 -19.21 14.20 0.89
CA VAL A 122 -18.00 13.65 1.51
C VAL A 122 -16.72 14.34 1.00
N LEU A 123 -16.63 14.64 -0.29
CA LEU A 123 -15.42 15.25 -0.86
C LEU A 123 -15.33 16.73 -0.50
N VAL A 124 -16.47 17.42 -0.43
CA VAL A 124 -16.58 18.80 0.05
C VAL A 124 -16.13 18.85 1.51
N PHE A 125 -16.73 18.02 2.38
CA PHE A 125 -16.39 17.97 3.80
C PHE A 125 -14.91 17.68 4.05
N GLN A 126 -14.30 16.80 3.23
CA GLN A 126 -12.89 16.46 3.34
C GLN A 126 -11.98 17.61 2.89
N LEU A 127 -12.38 18.34 1.84
CA LEU A 127 -11.65 19.51 1.35
C LEU A 127 -11.78 20.68 2.33
N GLU A 128 -12.97 20.89 2.89
CA GLU A 128 -13.22 21.90 3.92
C GLU A 128 -12.34 21.68 5.16
N LYS A 129 -12.27 20.44 5.66
CA LYS A 129 -11.38 20.08 6.77
C LYS A 129 -9.90 20.38 6.46
N GLN A 130 -9.46 20.16 5.23
CA GLN A 130 -8.07 20.44 4.82
C GLN A 130 -7.78 21.94 4.72
N ILE A 131 -8.75 22.75 4.27
CA ILE A 131 -8.61 24.21 4.20
C ILE A 131 -8.51 24.81 5.60
N VAL A 132 -9.40 24.38 6.52
CA VAL A 132 -9.38 24.85 7.91
C VAL A 132 -8.10 24.41 8.64
N ALA A 133 -7.63 23.19 8.41
CA ALA A 133 -6.37 22.70 9.00
C ALA A 133 -5.13 23.46 8.49
N ALA A 134 -5.19 24.04 7.29
CA ALA A 134 -4.14 24.89 6.72
C ALA A 134 -4.23 26.37 7.13
N GLY A 135 -5.16 26.73 8.03
CA GLY A 135 -5.39 28.11 8.47
C GLY A 135 -6.18 28.96 7.47
N GLY A 136 -6.75 28.35 6.43
CA GLY A 136 -7.63 29.01 5.48
C GLY A 136 -9.05 29.18 6.03
N SER A 137 -9.74 30.23 5.59
CA SER A 137 -11.14 30.48 5.96
C SER A 137 -12.06 30.05 4.81
N ILE A 138 -13.13 29.30 5.13
CA ILE A 138 -14.12 28.92 4.13
C ILE A 138 -15.16 30.03 4.03
N PRO A 139 -15.37 30.64 2.87
CA PRO A 139 -16.41 31.64 2.70
C PRO A 139 -17.78 30.96 2.86
N ARG A 140 -18.54 31.38 3.89
CA ARG A 140 -19.94 30.99 4.03
C ARG A 140 -20.73 31.64 2.89
N VAL A 141 -21.15 30.83 1.92
CA VAL A 141 -22.21 31.23 0.98
C VAL A 141 -23.52 31.20 1.78
N HIS A 142 -24.18 32.36 1.90
CA HIS A 142 -25.50 32.48 2.53
C HIS A 142 -26.59 32.22 1.50
#